data_AF-A0A0R0M2Z8-F1
#
_entry.id   AF-A0A0R0M2Z8-F1
#
_cell.length_a   1.000
_cell.length_b   1.000
_cell.length_c   1.000
_cell.angle_alpha   90.00
_cell.angle_beta   90.00
_cell.angle_gamma   90.00
#
_symmetry.space_group_name_H-M   'P 1'
#
loop_
_entity.id
_entity.type
_entity.pdbx_description
1 polymer ?
#
loop_
_entity_poly.entity_id
_entity_poly.type
_entity_poly.pdbx_seq_one_letter_code
_entity_poly.pdbx_strand_id
1 'polypeptide(L)'
;MWIFSIAIFILDISTLKFRLKNKALNKYIGVLNGDNLTIGFTSFEQSDVFEIKNTNSALQKAISVVGKNKVFDLKGSGILLIFWNYHGMNNQRFVPILTVNGGLIIATFDSSKCLEYVEEGNYIEARNCDSKASNQIFQYEQLIEEEKDPNTVKIPRSELEKLKLDLQKCEEAKSTCDKKLTECNKTKDECAVDLVECQKKVEGCAPKPSNKTSEMMVSSQNPKSIVAV
;
A
#
# COMPACT_ATOMS: atom_id res chain seq x y z
N MET A 1 -34.97 0.59 17.35
CA MET A 1 -34.05 1.66 16.89
C MET A 1 -32.65 1.24 17.29
N TRP A 2 -31.87 0.68 16.36
CA TRP A 2 -30.53 0.17 16.65
C TRP A 2 -29.53 1.31 16.50
N ILE A 3 -28.92 1.74 17.60
CA ILE A 3 -27.88 2.76 17.61
C ILE A 3 -26.57 2.03 17.29
N PHE A 4 -26.06 2.18 16.08
CA PHE A 4 -24.66 1.83 15.80
C PHE A 4 -23.78 2.86 16.50
N SER A 5 -23.19 2.49 17.64
CA SER A 5 -22.08 3.23 18.21
C SER A 5 -20.89 3.12 17.26
N ILE A 6 -20.70 4.12 16.40
CA ILE A 6 -19.47 4.30 15.65
C ILE A 6 -18.43 4.76 16.68
N ALA A 7 -17.59 3.83 17.14
CA ALA A 7 -16.40 4.18 17.89
C ALA A 7 -15.46 4.96 16.95
N ILE A 8 -15.51 6.28 17.02
CA ILE A 8 -14.54 7.16 16.35
C ILE A 8 -13.25 7.03 17.14
N PHE A 9 -12.38 6.12 16.72
CA PHE A 9 -11.00 6.09 17.19
C PHE A 9 -10.30 7.38 16.73
N ILE A 10 -10.18 8.35 17.64
CA ILE A 10 -9.27 9.49 17.48
C ILE A 10 -7.86 8.94 17.74
N LEU A 11 -7.35 8.13 16.82
CA LEU A 11 -5.92 7.85 16.77
C LEU A 11 -5.26 9.17 16.40
N ASP A 12 -4.26 9.57 17.18
CA ASP A 12 -3.40 10.70 16.82
C ASP A 12 -2.54 10.30 15.61
N ILE A 13 -3.16 10.32 14.44
CA ILE A 13 -2.57 10.00 13.13
C ILE A 13 -1.66 11.13 12.62
N SER A 14 -1.40 12.17 13.44
CA SER A 14 -0.66 13.36 13.00
C SER A 14 0.80 13.08 12.63
N THR A 15 1.33 11.92 13.02
CA THR A 15 2.70 11.47 12.70
C THR A 15 2.75 10.38 11.63
N LEU A 16 1.61 9.87 11.17
CA LEU A 16 1.55 8.80 10.19
C LEU A 16 1.95 9.32 8.81
N LYS A 17 3.06 8.79 8.27
CA LYS A 17 3.47 9.01 6.89
C LYS A 17 2.94 7.90 6.00
N PHE A 18 2.39 8.26 4.85
CA PHE A 18 1.81 7.29 3.91
C PHE A 18 1.93 7.77 2.48
N ARG A 19 1.82 6.84 1.54
CA ARG A 19 1.51 7.15 0.13
C ARG A 19 0.03 6.90 -0.11
N LEU A 20 -0.56 7.73 -0.97
CA LEU A 20 -1.98 7.60 -1.28
C LEU A 20 -2.14 6.89 -2.62
N LYS A 21 -2.69 5.68 -2.58
CA LYS A 21 -2.80 4.76 -3.71
C LYS A 21 -4.24 4.69 -4.19
N ASN A 22 -4.48 4.72 -5.50
CA ASN A 22 -5.78 4.29 -6.02
C ASN A 22 -5.89 2.76 -5.98
N LYS A 23 -6.96 2.28 -5.36
CA LYS A 23 -7.11 0.86 -5.03
C LYS A 23 -7.23 -0.03 -6.27
N ALA A 24 -7.91 0.43 -7.31
CA ALA A 24 -8.15 -0.36 -8.52
C ALA A 24 -6.99 -0.29 -9.52
N LEU A 25 -6.43 0.91 -9.71
CA LEU A 25 -5.39 1.14 -10.73
C LEU A 25 -3.99 0.80 -10.25
N ASN A 26 -3.79 0.56 -8.95
CA ASN A 26 -2.48 0.30 -8.36
C ASN A 26 -1.45 1.41 -8.65
N LYS A 27 -1.92 2.66 -8.81
CA LYS A 27 -1.10 3.86 -9.01
C LYS A 27 -1.21 4.80 -7.81
N TYR A 28 -0.25 5.71 -7.69
CA TYR A 28 -0.10 6.56 -6.51
C TYR A 28 -0.21 8.04 -6.87
N ILE A 29 -0.70 8.84 -5.94
CA ILE A 29 -0.74 10.30 -6.10
C ILE A 29 0.67 10.88 -6.02
N GLY A 30 1.01 11.73 -6.98
CA GLY A 30 2.25 12.52 -6.93
C GLY A 30 2.25 13.70 -7.90
N VAL A 31 3.29 14.53 -7.80
CA VAL A 31 3.58 15.63 -8.73
C VAL A 31 3.76 15.09 -10.14
N LEU A 32 3.14 15.76 -11.12
CA LEU A 32 3.41 15.57 -12.54
C LEU A 32 4.41 16.60 -13.06
N ASN A 33 5.22 16.20 -14.04
CA ASN A 33 6.06 17.10 -14.85
C ASN A 33 7.05 18.00 -14.07
N GLY A 34 7.30 17.71 -12.79
CA GLY A 34 8.25 18.46 -11.95
C GLY A 34 7.84 19.90 -11.58
N ASP A 35 6.62 20.35 -11.94
CA ASP A 35 6.16 21.72 -11.68
C ASP A 35 5.76 22.00 -10.21
N ASN A 36 5.82 20.96 -9.36
CA ASN A 36 5.46 20.98 -7.94
C ASN A 36 4.02 21.43 -7.63
N LEU A 37 3.13 21.47 -8.62
CA LEU A 37 1.75 21.95 -8.48
C LEU A 37 0.75 20.94 -9.02
N THR A 38 1.02 20.40 -10.21
CA THR A 38 0.09 19.52 -10.91
C THR A 38 0.13 18.13 -10.28
N ILE A 39 -1.04 17.60 -9.92
CA ILE A 39 -1.19 16.30 -9.29
C ILE A 39 -1.81 15.32 -10.26
N GLY A 40 -1.30 14.09 -10.26
CA GLY A 40 -1.92 12.97 -10.97
C GLY A 40 -1.49 11.64 -10.41
N PHE A 41 -1.68 10.58 -11.19
CA PHE A 41 -1.17 9.26 -10.84
C PHE A 41 0.19 9.00 -11.46
N THR A 42 1.07 8.42 -10.64
CA THR A 42 2.44 8.05 -10.98
C THR A 42 2.83 6.69 -10.35
N SER A 43 4.06 6.24 -10.58
CA SER A 43 4.61 5.02 -9.97
C SER A 43 4.87 5.20 -8.47
N PHE A 44 5.12 4.09 -7.77
CA PHE A 44 5.44 4.14 -6.34
C PHE A 44 6.67 5.00 -6.05
N GLU A 45 7.74 4.84 -6.83
CA GLU A 45 9.04 5.51 -6.66
C GLU A 45 8.94 7.03 -6.86
N GLN A 46 8.07 7.46 -7.78
CA GLN A 46 7.86 8.86 -8.11
C GLN A 46 6.75 9.53 -7.29
N SER A 47 5.96 8.75 -6.55
CA SER A 47 4.85 9.32 -5.79
C SER A 47 5.32 10.19 -4.62
N ASP A 48 4.41 11.00 -4.10
CA ASP A 48 4.67 11.81 -2.92
C ASP A 48 4.31 11.06 -1.63
N VAL A 49 4.96 11.47 -0.54
CA VAL A 49 4.66 11.01 0.81
C VAL A 49 3.80 12.07 1.48
N PHE A 50 2.76 11.65 2.18
CA PHE A 50 1.79 12.51 2.82
C PHE A 50 1.69 12.27 4.31
N GLU A 51 1.19 13.29 5.02
CA GLU A 51 0.82 13.25 6.42
C GLU A 51 -0.55 13.93 6.61
N ILE A 52 -1.31 13.50 7.62
CA ILE A 52 -2.60 14.11 7.97
C ILE A 52 -2.37 15.22 9.00
N LYS A 53 -2.82 16.44 8.68
CA LYS A 53 -2.84 17.57 9.60
C LYS A 53 -4.26 17.84 10.10
N ASN A 54 -4.39 18.05 11.41
CA ASN A 54 -5.64 18.50 12.00
C ASN A 54 -5.95 19.93 11.55
N THR A 55 -7.23 20.18 11.28
CA THR A 55 -7.77 21.53 11.05
C THR A 55 -8.47 22.01 12.32
N ASN A 56 -9.14 23.16 12.26
CA ASN A 56 -10.01 23.61 13.35
C ASN A 56 -11.33 22.81 13.47
N SER A 57 -11.58 21.84 12.57
CA SER A 57 -12.69 20.90 12.66
C SER A 57 -12.18 19.48 12.87
N ALA A 58 -12.77 18.78 13.84
CA ALA A 58 -12.34 17.43 14.21
C ALA A 58 -12.41 16.43 13.05
N LEU A 59 -13.41 16.58 12.17
CA LEU A 59 -13.66 15.69 11.04
C LEU A 59 -12.90 16.09 9.77
N GLN A 60 -12.45 17.34 9.68
CA GLN A 60 -11.76 17.87 8.51
C GLN A 60 -10.25 17.81 8.70
N LYS A 61 -9.56 17.36 7.66
CA LYS A 61 -8.12 17.18 7.63
C LYS A 61 -7.52 17.95 6.45
N ALA A 62 -6.31 18.45 6.64
CA ALA A 62 -5.45 18.83 5.54
C ALA A 62 -4.51 17.66 5.24
N ILE A 63 -4.33 17.34 3.95
CA ILE A 63 -3.40 16.30 3.50
C ILE A 63 -2.14 17.03 3.05
N SER A 64 -1.08 16.95 3.87
CA SER A 64 0.18 17.67 3.65
C SER A 64 1.19 16.78 2.96
N VAL A 65 1.99 17.35 2.08
CA VAL A 65 3.11 16.66 1.45
C VAL A 65 4.32 16.73 2.37
N VAL A 66 4.94 15.60 2.70
CA VAL A 66 6.09 15.55 3.60
C VAL A 66 7.29 16.21 2.94
N GLY A 67 7.98 17.08 3.68
CA GLY A 67 9.17 17.80 3.20
C GLY A 67 8.90 18.92 2.19
N LYS A 68 7.64 19.14 1.79
CA LYS A 68 7.21 20.25 0.95
C LYS A 68 6.21 21.07 1.75
N ASN A 69 6.35 22.39 1.84
CA ASN A 69 5.37 23.24 2.53
C ASN A 69 4.05 23.37 1.72
N LYS A 70 3.45 22.24 1.36
CA LYS A 70 2.35 22.10 0.41
C LYS A 70 1.30 21.14 0.96
N VAL A 71 0.06 21.39 0.59
CA VAL A 71 -1.11 20.55 0.91
C VAL A 71 -1.95 20.32 -0.34
N PHE A 72 -2.87 19.37 -0.27
CA PHE A 72 -3.98 19.27 -1.21
C PHE A 72 -4.80 20.56 -1.19
N ASP A 73 -5.11 21.08 -2.37
CA ASP A 73 -5.89 22.30 -2.57
C ASP A 73 -6.76 22.17 -3.82
N LEU A 74 -8.04 22.52 -3.72
CA LEU A 74 -8.88 22.70 -4.91
C LEU A 74 -8.64 24.09 -5.51
N LYS A 75 -8.00 24.12 -6.68
CA LYS A 75 -7.50 25.32 -7.35
C LYS A 75 -8.57 26.39 -7.46
N GLY A 76 -8.37 27.53 -6.79
CA GLY A 76 -9.27 28.68 -6.85
C GLY A 76 -10.70 28.37 -6.40
N SER A 77 -10.88 27.42 -5.46
CA SER A 77 -12.19 26.88 -5.05
C SER A 77 -12.96 26.18 -6.18
N GLY A 78 -12.27 25.78 -7.25
CA GLY A 78 -12.82 24.98 -8.34
C GLY A 78 -12.88 23.49 -7.98
N ILE A 79 -12.74 22.64 -8.99
CA ILE A 79 -12.78 21.18 -8.82
C ILE A 79 -11.41 20.52 -8.96
N LEU A 80 -10.45 21.16 -9.63
CA LEU A 80 -9.14 20.56 -9.90
C LEU A 80 -8.27 20.53 -8.65
N LEU A 81 -7.74 19.37 -8.30
CA LEU A 81 -6.81 19.18 -7.19
C LEU A 81 -5.37 19.54 -7.61
N ILE A 82 -4.73 20.37 -6.80
CA ILE A 82 -3.33 20.80 -6.96
C ILE A 82 -2.59 20.76 -5.62
N PHE A 83 -1.27 20.89 -5.65
CA PHE A 83 -0.49 21.21 -4.46
C PHE A 83 -0.40 22.71 -4.27
N TRP A 84 -0.72 23.20 -3.07
CA TRP A 84 -0.64 24.63 -2.76
C TRP A 84 -0.10 24.89 -1.35
N ASN A 85 0.37 26.10 -1.10
CA ASN A 85 0.82 26.49 0.23
C ASN A 85 -0.36 26.44 1.20
N TYR A 86 -0.15 25.89 2.39
CA TYR A 86 -1.19 25.81 3.40
C TYR A 86 -1.62 27.20 3.88
N HIS A 87 -2.91 27.49 3.79
CA HIS A 87 -3.58 28.67 4.35
C HIS A 87 -4.89 28.31 5.07
N GLY A 88 -5.23 27.02 5.15
CA GLY A 88 -6.30 26.51 6.00
C GLY A 88 -7.73 26.87 5.55
N MET A 89 -7.94 27.29 4.31
CA MET A 89 -9.29 27.59 3.79
C MET A 89 -10.04 26.31 3.40
N ASN A 90 -11.35 26.41 3.15
CA ASN A 90 -12.23 25.26 2.89
C ASN A 90 -11.76 24.37 1.73
N ASN A 91 -11.12 24.94 0.71
CA ASN A 91 -10.58 24.21 -0.44
C ASN A 91 -9.34 23.36 -0.10
N GLN A 92 -8.79 23.46 1.12
CA GLN A 92 -7.67 22.66 1.63
C GLN A 92 -8.09 21.68 2.74
N ARG A 93 -9.39 21.53 2.95
CA ARG A 93 -9.97 20.70 4.00
C ARG A 93 -10.76 19.56 3.36
N PHE A 94 -10.45 18.36 3.80
CA PHE A 94 -11.03 17.14 3.27
C PHE A 94 -11.53 16.25 4.40
N VAL A 95 -12.49 15.39 4.10
CA VAL A 95 -13.04 14.40 5.04
C VAL A 95 -12.69 13.02 4.50
N PRO A 96 -11.65 12.35 5.05
CA PRO A 96 -11.34 10.97 4.70
C PRO A 96 -12.40 10.04 5.31
N ILE A 97 -13.02 9.20 4.47
CA ILE A 97 -14.11 8.29 4.85
C ILE A 97 -13.69 6.86 4.51
N LEU A 98 -13.60 6.00 5.53
CA LEU A 98 -13.32 4.58 5.34
C LEU A 98 -14.59 3.88 4.84
N THR A 99 -14.46 3.14 3.75
CA THR A 99 -15.54 2.32 3.19
C THR A 99 -15.60 0.95 3.87
N VAL A 100 -16.76 0.28 3.77
CA VAL A 100 -16.97 -1.08 4.32
C VAL A 100 -16.00 -2.13 3.76
N ASN A 101 -15.43 -1.89 2.57
CA ASN A 101 -14.49 -2.78 1.90
C ASN A 101 -13.02 -2.41 2.17
N GLY A 102 -12.75 -1.57 3.18
CA GLY A 102 -11.40 -1.11 3.54
C GLY A 102 -10.75 -0.18 2.53
N GLY A 103 -11.50 0.33 1.54
CA GLY A 103 -11.07 1.45 0.70
C GLY A 103 -11.31 2.79 1.37
N LEU A 104 -10.71 3.86 0.86
CA LEU A 104 -10.80 5.22 1.36
C LEU A 104 -11.43 6.14 0.31
N ILE A 105 -12.45 6.88 0.69
CA ILE A 105 -12.97 8.01 -0.09
C ILE A 105 -12.43 9.29 0.56
N ILE A 106 -12.06 10.28 -0.26
CA ILE A 106 -11.62 11.58 0.24
C ILE A 106 -12.62 12.62 -0.24
N ALA A 107 -13.49 13.06 0.67
CA ALA A 107 -14.53 14.02 0.37
C ALA A 107 -14.06 15.47 0.63
N THR A 108 -14.72 16.45 0.02
CA THR A 108 -14.55 17.88 0.30
C THR A 108 -15.00 18.23 1.73
N PHE A 109 -14.65 19.41 2.22
CA PHE A 109 -14.92 19.84 3.61
C PHE A 109 -16.39 19.74 4.05
N ASP A 110 -17.32 19.86 3.11
CA ASP A 110 -18.78 19.77 3.25
C ASP A 110 -19.33 18.39 2.87
N SER A 111 -18.47 17.46 2.47
CA SER A 111 -18.80 16.11 2.01
C SER A 111 -19.72 16.04 0.78
N SER A 112 -19.84 17.12 0.00
CA SER A 112 -20.69 17.16 -1.20
C SER A 112 -20.04 16.52 -2.42
N LYS A 113 -18.70 16.53 -2.48
CA LYS A 113 -17.91 15.99 -3.58
C LYS A 113 -16.77 15.12 -3.06
N CYS A 114 -16.27 14.25 -3.92
CA CYS A 114 -15.20 13.31 -3.65
C CYS A 114 -14.10 13.45 -4.70
N LEU A 115 -12.86 13.23 -4.28
CA LEU A 115 -11.73 13.19 -5.20
C LEU A 115 -11.89 12.00 -6.15
N GLU A 116 -11.80 12.29 -7.44
CA GLU A 116 -11.96 11.36 -8.55
C GLU A 116 -10.77 11.50 -9.49
N TYR A 117 -10.16 10.38 -9.85
CA TYR A 117 -9.17 10.35 -10.91
C TYR A 117 -9.84 10.41 -12.29
N VAL A 118 -9.34 11.31 -13.13
CA VAL A 118 -9.74 11.46 -14.53
C VAL A 118 -8.61 10.96 -15.42
N GLU A 119 -8.87 9.83 -16.09
CA GLU A 119 -7.87 9.09 -16.86
C GLU A 119 -7.36 9.87 -18.08
N GLU A 120 -8.25 10.51 -18.84
CA GLU A 120 -7.94 11.19 -20.11
C GLU A 120 -6.82 12.23 -19.98
N GLY A 121 -6.75 12.93 -18.84
CA GLY A 121 -5.72 13.95 -18.60
C GLY A 121 -4.76 13.63 -17.45
N ASN A 122 -4.83 12.43 -16.88
CA ASN A 122 -4.06 12.02 -15.69
C ASN A 122 -4.09 13.04 -14.54
N TYR A 123 -5.28 13.50 -14.15
CA TYR A 123 -5.43 14.47 -13.05
C TYR A 123 -6.52 14.05 -12.07
N ILE A 124 -6.68 14.80 -10.97
CA ILE A 124 -7.68 14.53 -9.94
C ILE A 124 -8.61 15.73 -9.78
N GLU A 125 -9.92 15.47 -9.75
CA GLU A 125 -10.95 16.49 -9.56
C GLU A 125 -11.91 16.13 -8.42
N ALA A 126 -12.60 17.11 -7.85
CA ALA A 126 -13.74 16.91 -6.97
C ALA A 126 -15.03 16.75 -7.78
N ARG A 127 -15.65 15.56 -7.74
CA ARG A 127 -16.89 15.19 -8.44
C ARG A 127 -17.92 14.62 -7.47
N ASN A 128 -19.13 14.33 -7.95
CA ASN A 128 -20.15 13.74 -7.08
C ASN A 128 -19.65 12.42 -6.48
N CYS A 129 -19.84 12.24 -5.18
CA CYS A 129 -19.39 11.04 -4.49
C CYS A 129 -20.14 9.79 -4.98
N ASP A 130 -19.39 8.78 -5.42
CA ASP A 130 -19.89 7.45 -5.72
C ASP A 130 -18.97 6.41 -5.05
N SER A 131 -19.49 5.76 -4.01
CA SER A 131 -18.74 4.77 -3.25
C SER A 131 -18.45 3.46 -4.00
N LYS A 132 -19.00 3.30 -5.21
CA LYS A 132 -18.73 2.18 -6.11
C LYS A 132 -17.75 2.56 -7.23
N ALA A 133 -17.50 3.85 -7.45
CA ALA A 133 -16.61 4.31 -8.50
C ALA A 133 -15.15 4.02 -8.14
N SER A 134 -14.52 3.08 -8.85
CA SER A 134 -13.17 2.61 -8.55
C SER A 134 -12.10 3.70 -8.66
N ASN A 135 -12.33 4.73 -9.46
CA ASN A 135 -11.48 5.91 -9.60
C ASN A 135 -11.64 6.93 -8.45
N GLN A 136 -12.60 6.73 -7.54
CA GLN A 136 -12.77 7.51 -6.29
C GLN A 136 -12.31 6.74 -5.03
N ILE A 137 -11.88 5.48 -5.18
CA ILE A 137 -11.47 4.63 -4.05
C ILE A 137 -9.95 4.59 -3.95
N PHE A 138 -9.44 5.10 -2.84
CA PHE A 138 -8.03 5.14 -2.48
C PHE A 138 -7.71 4.14 -1.35
N GLN A 139 -6.43 4.08 -0.99
CA GLN A 139 -5.92 3.34 0.14
C GLN A 139 -4.67 4.05 0.67
N TYR A 140 -4.57 4.15 1.99
CA TYR A 140 -3.31 4.52 2.63
C TYR A 140 -2.33 3.35 2.53
N GLU A 141 -1.19 3.55 1.90
CA GLU A 141 -0.05 2.65 2.01
C GLU A 141 0.92 3.27 3.01
N GLN A 142 0.86 2.79 4.26
CA GLN A 142 1.69 3.30 5.36
C GLN A 142 3.17 3.05 5.06
N LEU A 143 3.99 4.07 5.30
CA LEU A 143 5.43 3.89 5.34
C LEU A 143 5.78 3.38 6.73
N ILE A 144 6.17 2.12 6.81
CA ILE A 144 6.79 1.59 8.02
C ILE A 144 8.22 2.15 7.98
N GLU A 145 8.49 3.18 8.79
CA GLU A 145 9.89 3.57 9.04
C GLU A 145 10.54 2.37 9.74
N GLU A 146 11.32 1.61 8.97
CA GLU A 146 12.11 0.51 9.51
C GLU A 146 12.96 1.06 10.65
N GLU A 147 12.69 0.61 11.87
CA GLU A 147 13.69 0.68 12.93
C GLU A 147 14.99 0.13 12.35
N LYS A 148 16.08 0.89 12.48
CA LYS A 148 17.40 0.48 12.01
C LYS A 148 17.88 -0.72 12.84
N ASP A 149 17.30 -1.90 12.63
CA ASP A 149 17.93 -3.15 13.05
C ASP A 149 19.11 -3.37 12.10
N PRO A 150 20.36 -3.40 12.60
CA PRO A 150 21.54 -3.63 11.79
C PRO A 150 21.54 -4.99 11.04
N ASN A 151 20.58 -5.88 11.34
CA ASN A 151 20.42 -7.16 10.64
C ASN A 151 19.40 -7.15 9.49
N THR A 152 18.82 -5.98 9.16
CA THR A 152 17.80 -5.88 8.10
C THR A 152 18.46 -5.88 6.71
N VAL A 153 18.08 -6.84 5.86
CA VAL A 153 18.54 -6.90 4.47
C VAL A 153 17.56 -6.13 3.60
N LYS A 154 18.02 -5.01 3.04
CA LYS A 154 17.26 -4.22 2.05
C LYS A 154 17.28 -4.93 0.71
N ILE A 155 16.11 -5.31 0.21
CA ILE A 155 15.96 -5.82 -1.16
C ILE A 155 15.06 -4.89 -1.97
N PRO A 156 15.33 -4.68 -3.27
CA PRO A 156 14.42 -3.94 -4.15
C PRO A 156 13.01 -4.52 -4.10
N ARG A 157 11.99 -3.67 -4.12
CA ARG A 157 10.58 -4.12 -4.14
C ARG A 157 10.27 -5.11 -5.27
N SER A 158 10.88 -4.95 -6.44
CA SER A 158 10.76 -5.90 -7.55
C SER A 158 11.28 -7.30 -7.21
N GLU A 159 12.37 -7.37 -6.44
CA GLU A 159 12.88 -8.64 -5.92
C GLU A 159 11.98 -9.20 -4.83
N LEU A 160 11.40 -8.37 -3.95
CA LEU A 160 10.43 -8.84 -2.96
C LEU A 160 9.17 -9.42 -3.62
N GLU A 161 8.61 -8.75 -4.63
CA GLU A 161 7.41 -9.25 -5.34
C GLU A 161 7.71 -10.56 -6.06
N LYS A 162 8.91 -10.71 -6.63
CA LYS A 162 9.38 -11.99 -7.17
C LYS A 162 9.48 -13.05 -6.07
N LEU A 163 10.04 -12.70 -4.91
CA LEU A 163 10.17 -13.60 -3.77
C LEU A 163 8.80 -14.08 -3.24
N LYS A 164 7.82 -13.17 -3.16
CA LYS A 164 6.44 -13.50 -2.77
C LYS A 164 5.79 -14.45 -3.76
N LEU A 165 5.95 -14.19 -5.06
CA LEU A 165 5.43 -15.05 -6.11
C LEU A 165 6.07 -16.44 -6.07
N ASP A 166 7.39 -16.52 -5.86
CA ASP A 166 8.11 -17.78 -5.73
C ASP A 166 7.69 -18.54 -4.47
N LEU A 167 7.45 -17.83 -3.35
CA LEU A 167 6.92 -18.43 -2.11
C LEU A 167 5.51 -19.01 -2.32
N GLN A 168 4.61 -18.26 -2.98
CA GLN A 168 3.27 -18.74 -3.28
C GLN A 168 3.31 -20.04 -4.12
N LYS A 169 4.14 -20.08 -5.17
CA LYS A 169 4.33 -21.29 -5.98
C LYS A 169 4.85 -22.47 -5.15
N CYS A 170 5.71 -22.20 -4.17
CA CYS A 170 6.21 -23.22 -3.26
C CYS A 170 5.14 -23.74 -2.30
N GLU A 171 4.25 -22.88 -1.79
CA GLU A 171 3.10 -23.32 -0.99
C GLU A 171 2.13 -24.18 -1.80
N GLU A 172 1.86 -23.81 -3.05
CA GLU A 172 1.04 -24.60 -3.99
C GLU A 172 1.68 -25.97 -4.29
N ALA A 173 3.00 -26.01 -4.52
CA ALA A 173 3.74 -27.25 -4.73
C ALA A 173 3.71 -28.15 -3.49
N LYS A 174 3.88 -27.56 -2.29
CA LYS A 174 3.79 -28.28 -1.01
C LYS A 174 2.39 -28.87 -0.80
N SER A 175 1.34 -28.06 -1.01
CA SER A 175 -0.05 -28.52 -0.91
C SER A 175 -0.34 -29.69 -1.88
N THR A 176 0.21 -29.64 -3.09
CA THR A 176 0.09 -30.71 -4.08
C THR A 176 0.79 -31.99 -3.60
N CYS A 177 1.98 -31.87 -3.01
CA CYS A 177 2.71 -33.01 -2.45
C CYS A 177 2.00 -33.61 -1.23
N ASP A 178 1.42 -32.79 -0.34
CA ASP A 178 0.66 -33.26 0.82
C ASP A 178 -0.60 -34.06 0.40
N LYS A 179 -1.28 -33.62 -0.68
CA LYS A 179 -2.38 -34.36 -1.28
C LYS A 179 -1.93 -35.71 -1.83
N LYS A 180 -0.86 -35.72 -2.65
CA LYS A 180 -0.28 -36.97 -3.18
C LYS A 180 0.11 -37.92 -2.05
N LEU A 181 0.73 -37.44 -0.99
CA LEU A 181 1.10 -38.24 0.18
C LEU A 181 -0.13 -38.86 0.89
N THR A 182 -1.23 -38.12 0.96
CA THR A 182 -2.48 -38.61 1.56
C THR A 182 -3.12 -39.70 0.70
N GLU A 183 -3.05 -39.60 -0.63
CA GLU A 183 -3.53 -40.62 -1.57
C GLU A 183 -2.63 -41.86 -1.56
N CYS A 184 -1.32 -41.64 -1.54
CA CYS A 184 -0.26 -42.61 -1.45
C CYS A 184 -0.39 -43.57 -0.26
N ASN A 185 -0.72 -43.04 0.93
CA ASN A 185 -0.95 -43.83 2.13
C ASN A 185 -2.15 -44.80 2.02
N LYS A 186 -3.01 -44.64 0.99
CA LYS A 186 -4.12 -45.55 0.71
C LYS A 186 -3.72 -46.74 -0.20
N THR A 187 -2.63 -46.64 -0.97
CA THR A 187 -2.19 -47.65 -1.95
C THR A 187 -0.72 -47.98 -1.73
N LYS A 188 -0.46 -49.05 -0.97
CA LYS A 188 0.79 -49.25 -0.22
C LYS A 188 2.09 -49.48 -1.01
N ASP A 189 2.06 -49.74 -2.33
CA ASP A 189 3.24 -50.31 -3.02
C ASP A 189 3.81 -49.55 -4.24
N GLU A 190 3.23 -48.43 -4.71
CA GLU A 190 3.71 -47.77 -5.95
C GLU A 190 4.31 -46.37 -5.78
N CYS A 191 4.49 -45.93 -4.55
CA CYS A 191 4.46 -44.49 -4.30
C CYS A 191 5.79 -43.87 -3.80
N ALA A 192 6.83 -44.69 -3.63
CA ALA A 192 8.15 -44.24 -3.18
C ALA A 192 8.83 -43.28 -4.16
N VAL A 193 8.59 -43.43 -5.48
CA VAL A 193 9.20 -42.59 -6.51
C VAL A 193 8.60 -41.17 -6.52
N ASP A 194 7.27 -41.07 -6.42
CA ASP A 194 6.54 -39.79 -6.38
C ASP A 194 6.88 -38.96 -5.13
N LEU A 195 7.12 -39.63 -3.99
CA LEU A 195 7.53 -39.01 -2.74
C LEU A 195 8.92 -38.36 -2.81
N VAL A 196 9.89 -39.06 -3.42
CA VAL A 196 11.26 -38.55 -3.60
C VAL A 196 11.29 -37.37 -4.58
N GLU A 197 10.48 -37.40 -5.65
CA GLU A 197 10.39 -36.28 -6.57
C GLU A 197 9.73 -35.05 -5.93
N CYS A 198 8.73 -35.27 -5.08
CA CYS A 198 8.08 -34.21 -4.30
C CYS A 198 9.04 -33.56 -3.29
N GLN A 199 9.80 -34.34 -2.53
CA GLN A 199 10.81 -33.81 -1.62
C GLN A 199 11.86 -32.94 -2.33
N LYS A 200 12.34 -33.37 -3.50
CA LYS A 200 13.27 -32.56 -4.31
C LYS A 200 12.70 -31.22 -4.75
N LYS A 201 11.41 -31.16 -5.10
CA LYS A 201 10.73 -29.90 -5.48
C LYS A 201 10.57 -28.95 -4.29
N VAL A 202 10.29 -29.48 -3.10
CA VAL A 202 10.18 -28.69 -1.86
C VAL A 202 11.56 -28.24 -1.33
N GLU A 203 12.59 -29.08 -1.43
CA GLU A 203 13.96 -28.70 -1.04
C GLU A 203 14.54 -27.61 -1.95
N GLY A 204 14.14 -27.59 -3.23
CA GLY A 204 14.48 -26.52 -4.17
C GLY A 204 13.87 -25.16 -3.83
N CYS A 205 12.89 -25.10 -2.92
CA CYS A 205 12.26 -23.87 -2.44
C CYS A 205 13.03 -23.16 -1.33
N ALA A 206 14.14 -23.74 -0.84
CA ALA A 206 15.00 -23.04 0.10
C ALA A 206 15.60 -21.79 -0.60
N PRO A 207 15.47 -20.58 -0.02
CA PRO A 207 16.05 -19.39 -0.61
C PRO A 207 17.57 -19.58 -0.71
N LYS A 208 18.07 -19.73 -1.94
CA LYS A 208 19.51 -19.72 -2.19
C LYS A 208 20.01 -18.32 -1.89
N PRO A 209 20.94 -18.13 -0.92
CA PRO A 209 21.53 -16.82 -0.70
C PRO A 209 22.16 -16.37 -2.01
N SER A 210 21.79 -15.17 -2.48
CA SER A 210 22.42 -14.60 -3.67
C SER A 210 23.93 -14.49 -3.45
N ASN A 211 24.72 -14.76 -4.49
CA ASN A 211 26.19 -14.88 -4.49
C ASN A 211 26.96 -13.59 -4.07
N LYS A 212 26.34 -12.61 -3.42
CA LYS A 212 27.01 -11.41 -2.88
C LYS A 212 27.33 -11.49 -1.38
N THR A 213 26.98 -12.59 -0.69
CA THR A 213 27.09 -12.69 0.77
C THR A 213 27.98 -13.85 1.26
N SER A 214 28.98 -14.25 0.47
CA SER A 214 29.85 -15.38 0.81
C SER A 214 31.02 -15.04 1.75
N GLU A 215 31.14 -13.80 2.21
CA GLU A 215 32.08 -13.46 3.28
C GLU A 215 31.29 -13.07 4.54
N MET A 216 31.62 -13.73 5.65
CA MET A 216 30.99 -13.64 6.98
C MET A 216 29.81 -14.58 7.23
N MET A 217 30.05 -15.89 7.11
CA MET A 217 29.34 -16.89 7.92
C MET A 217 30.16 -17.25 9.15
N VAL A 218 29.85 -16.64 10.30
CA VAL A 218 29.88 -17.33 11.61
C VAL A 218 28.81 -16.70 12.50
N SER A 219 27.90 -17.54 12.98
CA SER A 219 27.03 -17.33 14.15
C SER A 219 25.93 -16.26 14.06
N SER A 220 24.67 -16.71 13.91
CA SER A 220 23.59 -16.43 14.88
C SER A 220 22.26 -16.99 14.36
N GLN A 221 21.63 -17.80 15.19
CA GLN A 221 20.27 -18.29 15.02
C GLN A 221 19.30 -17.14 15.33
N ASN A 222 18.89 -16.39 14.31
CA ASN A 222 17.65 -15.60 14.36
C ASN A 222 17.08 -15.44 12.95
N PRO A 223 15.75 -15.62 12.76
CA PRO A 223 15.13 -15.43 11.46
C PRO A 223 15.27 -13.96 11.04
N LYS A 224 15.99 -13.71 9.94
CA LYS A 224 16.16 -12.38 9.36
C LYS A 224 14.81 -11.89 8.82
N SER A 225 14.40 -10.69 9.21
CA SER A 225 13.24 -10.02 8.63
C SER A 225 13.61 -9.41 7.28
N ILE A 226 12.78 -9.64 6.26
CA ILE A 226 12.98 -9.13 4.90
C ILE A 226 12.10 -7.91 4.71
N VAL A 227 12.67 -6.79 4.28
CA VAL A 227 11.91 -5.57 4.00
C VAL A 227 12.23 -5.06 2.59
N ALA A 228 11.18 -4.67 1.86
CA ALA A 228 11.30 -4.11 0.52
C ALA A 228 11.61 -2.62 0.58
N VAL A 229 12.54 -2.21 -0.27
CA VAL A 229 12.94 -0.81 -0.48
C VAL A 229 12.71 -0.40 -1.93
#